data_AF-A0A7R9VG39-F1
#
_entry.id   AF-A0A7R9VG39-F1
#
_cell.length_a   1.000
_cell.length_b   1.000
_cell.length_c   1.000
_cell.angle_alpha   90.00
_cell.angle_beta   90.00
_cell.angle_gamma   90.00
#
_symmetry.space_group_name_H-M   'P 1'
#
loop_
_entity.id
_entity.type
_entity.pdbx_description
1 polymer ?
#
loop_
_entity_poly.entity_id
_entity_poly.type
_entity_poly.pdbx_seq_one_letter_code
_entity_poly.pdbx_strand_id
1 'polypeptide(L)'
;MEAPSDQEPVSGAAAAKSFERFLATINQPAARDLVKEINVFMKNFRAQPPPTDTASHQVQAFLTFMESAFAKHPLWAGTSLEAVEEAVEGLEK
;
A
#
# COMPACT_ATOMS: atom_id res chain seq x y z
N MET A 1 -22.26 17.77 33.47
CA MET A 1 -22.35 16.58 32.61
C MET A 1 -21.33 16.77 31.51
N GLU A 2 -20.10 16.41 31.83
CA GLU A 2 -18.94 16.53 30.93
C GLU A 2 -18.84 15.29 30.04
N ALA A 3 -18.23 15.50 28.87
CA ALA A 3 -18.32 14.72 27.65
C ALA A 3 -17.90 13.23 27.75
N PRO A 4 -18.36 12.37 26.82
CA PRO A 4 -17.81 11.04 26.66
C PRO A 4 -16.40 11.11 26.06
N SER A 5 -15.39 10.93 26.91
CA SER A 5 -14.09 10.39 26.52
C SER A 5 -14.24 8.89 26.33
N ASP A 6 -14.39 8.42 25.10
CA ASP A 6 -13.92 7.10 24.69
C ASP A 6 -13.95 7.00 23.16
N GLN A 7 -12.76 7.06 22.54
CA GLN A 7 -12.39 6.29 21.34
C GLN A 7 -11.08 6.86 20.78
N GLU A 8 -9.95 6.32 21.23
CA GLU A 8 -8.68 6.22 20.48
C GLU A 8 -7.95 5.02 21.12
N PRO A 9 -7.80 3.92 20.36
CA PRO A 9 -6.50 3.72 19.74
C PRO A 9 -6.65 3.06 18.36
N VAL A 10 -6.48 3.79 17.26
CA VAL A 10 -6.53 3.14 15.94
C VAL A 10 -5.27 3.29 15.11
N SER A 11 -4.10 3.53 15.70
CA SER A 11 -2.86 3.57 14.92
C SER A 11 -2.41 2.18 14.42
N GLY A 12 -2.73 1.10 15.15
CA GLY A 12 -2.46 -0.29 14.69
C GLY A 12 -3.65 -0.98 14.00
N ALA A 13 -4.87 -0.69 14.45
CA ALA A 13 -6.09 -1.33 13.94
C ALA A 13 -6.54 -0.80 12.58
N ALA A 14 -6.35 0.50 12.30
CA ALA A 14 -6.59 1.07 10.97
C ALA A 14 -5.60 0.48 9.95
N ALA A 15 -4.33 0.39 10.33
CA ALA A 15 -3.27 -0.16 9.48
C ALA A 15 -3.37 -1.68 9.25
N ALA A 16 -4.16 -2.42 10.04
CA ALA A 16 -4.50 -3.81 9.78
C ALA A 16 -5.66 -3.91 8.78
N LYS A 17 -6.66 -3.03 8.91
CA LYS A 17 -7.79 -2.95 7.98
C LYS A 17 -7.36 -2.49 6.59
N SER A 18 -6.39 -1.58 6.48
CA SER A 18 -5.83 -1.14 5.20
C SER A 18 -5.10 -2.28 4.49
N PHE A 19 -4.33 -3.11 5.22
CA PHE A 19 -3.71 -4.33 4.68
C PHE A 19 -4.74 -5.35 4.18
N GLU A 20 -5.78 -5.66 4.98
CA GLU A 20 -6.83 -6.60 4.56
C GLU A 20 -7.59 -6.09 3.33
N ARG A 21 -7.89 -4.79 3.29
CA ARG A 21 -8.56 -4.14 2.16
C ARG A 21 -7.67 -4.13 0.92
N PHE A 22 -6.38 -3.87 1.10
CA PHE A 22 -5.38 -3.99 0.05
C PHE A 22 -5.34 -5.41 -0.52
N LEU A 23 -5.26 -6.44 0.33
CA LEU A 23 -5.28 -7.85 -0.11
C LEU A 23 -6.56 -8.18 -0.89
N ALA A 24 -7.73 -7.74 -0.41
CA ALA A 24 -8.98 -7.96 -1.10
C ALA A 24 -9.02 -7.29 -2.49
N THR A 25 -8.35 -6.14 -2.65
CA THR A 25 -8.32 -5.38 -3.91
C THR A 25 -7.26 -5.89 -4.87
N ILE A 26 -6.05 -6.16 -4.38
CA ILE A 26 -4.91 -6.63 -5.18
C ILE A 26 -5.11 -8.07 -5.66
N ASN A 27 -5.93 -8.87 -4.96
CA ASN A 27 -6.28 -10.24 -5.38
C ASN A 27 -7.34 -10.28 -6.49
N GLN A 28 -7.92 -9.14 -6.88
CA GLN A 28 -8.85 -9.09 -8.00
C GLN A 28 -8.15 -9.35 -9.33
N PRO A 29 -8.81 -10.00 -10.30
CA PRO A 29 -8.21 -10.26 -11.61
C PRO A 29 -7.82 -8.98 -12.36
N ALA A 30 -8.50 -7.87 -12.08
CA ALA A 30 -8.19 -6.56 -12.63
C ALA A 30 -6.89 -5.95 -12.07
N ALA A 31 -6.42 -6.37 -10.89
CA ALA A 31 -5.17 -5.89 -10.28
C ALA A 31 -3.94 -6.74 -10.66
N ARG A 32 -4.09 -7.74 -11.53
CA ARG A 32 -3.01 -8.70 -11.86
C ARG A 32 -1.75 -8.02 -12.40
N ASP A 33 -1.90 -6.93 -13.14
CA ASP A 33 -0.76 -6.15 -13.64
C ASP A 33 0.03 -5.52 -12.49
N LEU A 34 -0.66 -4.97 -11.49
CA LEU A 34 -0.05 -4.43 -10.27
C LEU A 34 0.64 -5.52 -9.44
N VAL A 35 -0.02 -6.68 -9.25
CA VAL A 35 0.58 -7.85 -8.57
C VAL A 35 1.88 -8.29 -9.26
N LYS A 36 1.90 -8.26 -10.60
CA LYS A 36 3.07 -8.62 -11.39
C LYS A 36 4.21 -7.64 -11.16
N GLU A 37 3.94 -6.34 -11.20
CA GLU A 37 4.93 -5.28 -10.91
C GLU A 37 5.52 -5.45 -9.50
N ILE A 38 4.68 -5.69 -8.48
CA ILE A 38 5.11 -5.96 -7.10
C ILE A 38 6.03 -7.18 -7.03
N ASN A 39 5.65 -8.29 -7.68
CA ASN A 39 6.47 -9.51 -7.70
C ASN A 39 7.81 -9.30 -8.42
N VAL A 40 7.82 -8.56 -9.53
CA VAL A 40 9.04 -8.23 -10.27
C VAL A 40 9.96 -7.36 -9.41
N PHE A 41 9.42 -6.32 -8.77
CA PHE A 41 10.17 -5.47 -7.85
C PHE A 41 10.77 -6.31 -6.72
N MET A 42 9.97 -7.11 -6.02
CA MET A 42 10.45 -7.95 -4.91
C MET A 42 11.52 -8.94 -5.35
N LYS A 43 11.37 -9.55 -6.54
CA LYS A 43 12.38 -10.45 -7.10
C LYS A 43 13.70 -9.72 -7.36
N ASN A 44 13.63 -8.54 -7.97
CA ASN A 44 14.81 -7.72 -8.26
C ASN A 44 15.46 -7.22 -6.97
N PHE A 45 14.66 -6.75 -6.01
CA PHE A 45 15.11 -6.23 -4.73
C PHE A 45 15.83 -7.29 -3.90
N ARG A 46 15.31 -8.53 -3.84
CA ARG A 46 15.99 -9.67 -3.17
C ARG A 46 17.28 -10.10 -3.88
N ALA A 47 17.39 -9.84 -5.17
CA ALA A 47 18.60 -10.14 -5.94
C ALA A 47 19.69 -9.07 -5.75
N GLN A 48 19.37 -7.92 -5.15
CA GLN A 48 20.35 -6.89 -4.86
C GLN A 48 21.23 -7.26 -3.66
N PRO A 49 22.48 -6.79 -3.63
CA PRO A 49 23.38 -6.93 -2.49
C PRO A 49 22.78 -6.31 -1.21
N PRO A 50 23.33 -6.61 -0.01
CA PRO A 50 22.75 -6.19 1.27
C PRO A 50 22.47 -4.68 1.29
N PRO A 51 21.34 -4.29 1.91
CA PRO A 51 20.77 -2.97 1.73
C PRO A 51 21.72 -1.90 2.28
N THR A 52 22.25 -1.09 1.36
CA THR A 52 22.80 0.23 1.65
C THR A 52 21.65 1.23 1.74
N ASP A 53 21.94 2.49 2.07
CA ASP A 53 20.99 3.61 2.04
C ASP A 53 20.15 3.68 0.74
N THR A 54 20.71 3.19 -0.37
CA THR A 54 20.08 3.10 -1.70
C THR A 54 18.89 2.15 -1.75
N ALA A 55 18.81 1.13 -0.89
CA ALA A 55 17.68 0.21 -0.86
C ALA A 55 16.41 0.89 -0.35
N SER A 56 16.53 1.73 0.68
CA SER A 56 15.43 2.55 1.21
C SER A 56 14.90 3.51 0.15
N HIS A 57 15.80 4.17 -0.60
CA HIS A 57 15.42 5.02 -1.73
C HIS A 57 14.65 4.28 -2.83
N GLN A 58 15.03 3.03 -3.13
CA GLN A 58 14.32 2.22 -4.13
C GLN A 58 12.93 1.80 -3.66
N VAL A 59 12.78 1.42 -2.39
CA VAL A 59 11.46 1.11 -1.81
C VAL A 59 10.55 2.33 -1.84
N GLN A 60 11.05 3.49 -1.41
CA GLN A 60 10.30 4.75 -1.44
C GLN A 60 9.88 5.13 -2.87
N ALA A 61 10.80 5.06 -3.84
CA ALA A 61 10.49 5.32 -5.25
C ALA A 61 9.44 4.33 -5.81
N PHE A 62 9.51 3.06 -5.41
CA PHE A 62 8.52 2.05 -5.78
C PHE A 62 7.15 2.34 -5.17
N LEU A 63 7.07 2.72 -3.90
CA LEU A 63 5.81 3.10 -3.25
C LEU A 63 5.18 4.33 -3.94
N THR A 64 5.95 5.38 -4.25
CA THR A 64 5.45 6.55 -4.99
C THR A 64 4.97 6.19 -6.41
N PHE A 65 5.68 5.29 -7.09
CA PHE A 65 5.22 4.77 -8.38
C PHE A 65 3.90 4.02 -8.26
N MET A 66 3.77 3.16 -7.25
CA MET A 66 2.56 2.35 -7.02
C MET A 66 1.37 3.22 -6.60
N GLU A 67 1.58 4.26 -5.79
CA GLU A 67 0.56 5.27 -5.47
C GLU A 67 -0.01 5.91 -6.74
N SER A 68 0.88 6.38 -7.63
CA SER A 68 0.47 6.93 -8.92
C SER A 68 -0.22 5.91 -9.83
N ALA A 69 0.18 4.63 -9.74
CA ALA A 69 -0.45 3.55 -10.48
C ALA A 69 -1.86 3.26 -9.95
N PHE A 70 -2.02 3.15 -8.62
CA PHE A 70 -3.32 2.98 -7.96
C PHE A 70 -4.26 4.14 -8.31
N ALA A 71 -3.82 5.39 -8.18
CA ALA A 71 -4.64 6.56 -8.50
C ALA A 71 -5.17 6.58 -9.95
N LYS A 72 -4.45 5.95 -10.88
CA LYS A 72 -4.86 5.83 -12.30
C LYS A 72 -5.57 4.51 -12.62
N HIS A 73 -5.59 3.56 -11.69
CA HIS A 73 -6.09 2.22 -11.93
C HIS A 73 -7.62 2.19 -11.85
N PRO A 74 -8.33 1.49 -12.75
CA PRO A 74 -9.80 1.43 -12.75
C PRO A 74 -10.42 0.89 -11.44
N LEU A 75 -9.66 0.12 -10.66
CA LEU A 75 -10.10 -0.38 -9.34
C LEU A 75 -10.17 0.70 -8.26
N TRP A 76 -9.36 1.75 -8.40
CA TRP A 76 -9.36 2.93 -7.52
C TRP A 76 -9.91 4.17 -8.26
N ALA A 77 -10.31 4.02 -9.52
CA ALA A 77 -10.96 5.08 -10.26
C ALA A 77 -12.34 5.37 -9.66
N GLY A 78 -12.48 6.53 -9.05
CA GLY A 78 -13.69 6.93 -8.33
C GLY A 78 -13.69 6.59 -6.84
N THR A 79 -12.60 6.04 -6.29
CA THR A 79 -12.39 5.96 -4.85
C THR A 79 -11.76 7.26 -4.32
N SER A 80 -11.91 7.56 -3.03
CA SER A 80 -11.28 8.73 -2.41
C SER A 80 -9.75 8.63 -2.44
N LEU A 81 -9.05 9.76 -2.30
CA LEU A 81 -7.60 9.80 -2.15
C LEU A 81 -7.16 8.94 -0.94
N GLU A 82 -7.91 8.99 0.15
CA GLU A 82 -7.71 8.13 1.33
C GLU A 82 -7.66 6.64 0.97
N ALA A 83 -8.50 6.17 0.04
CA ALA A 83 -8.49 4.76 -0.35
C ALA A 83 -7.24 4.37 -1.16
N VAL A 84 -6.59 5.34 -1.81
CA VAL A 84 -5.30 5.16 -2.46
C VAL A 84 -4.19 5.15 -1.42
N GLU A 85 -4.21 6.08 -0.46
CA GLU A 85 -3.26 6.13 0.67
C GLU A 85 -3.32 4.84 1.51
N GLU A 86 -4.52 4.35 1.83
CA GLU A 86 -4.74 3.06 2.51
C GLU A 86 -4.15 1.88 1.72
N ALA A 87 -4.23 1.91 0.39
CA ALA A 87 -3.67 0.85 -0.45
C ALA A 87 -2.13 0.89 -0.47
N VAL A 88 -1.53 2.09 -0.40
CA VAL A 88 -0.08 2.26 -0.30
C VAL A 88 0.42 1.81 1.08
N GLU A 89 -0.27 2.19 2.16
CA GLU A 89 0.02 1.67 3.50
C GLU A 89 -0.08 0.13 3.54
N GLY A 90 -1.12 -0.44 2.93
CA GLY A 90 -1.29 -1.88 2.83
C GLY A 90 -0.18 -2.57 2.01
N LEU A 91 0.46 -1.87 1.08
CA LEU A 91 1.59 -2.37 0.31
C LEU A 91 2.91 -2.30 1.10
N GLU A 92 3.07 -1.32 1.99
CA GLU A 92 4.27 -1.18 2.84
C GLU A 92 4.34 -2.22 3.96
N LYS A 93 3.19 -2.74 4.39
CA LYS A 93 3.05 -3.80 5.43
C LYS A 93 3.54 -5.17 4.97
#